data_AF-A0A9W7LWD3-F1
#
_entry.id   AF-A0A9W7LWD3-F1
#
_cell.length_a   1.000
_cell.length_b   1.000
_cell.length_c   1.000
_cell.angle_alpha   90.00
_cell.angle_beta   90.00
_cell.angle_gamma   90.00
#
_symmetry.space_group_name_H-M   'P 1'
#
loop_
_entity.id
_entity.type
_entity.pdbx_description
1 polymer ?
#
loop_
_entity_poly.entity_id
_entity_poly.type
_entity_poly.pdbx_seq_one_letter_code
_entity_poly.pdbx_strand_id
1 'polypeptide(L)'
;MTDGELGIRDLNLQNRALLGKWIWKFSNERDILWKKAICSKYNLDSTSLYPVLSNSPLNSWIWKGIVNSFAYNDTMGFALQDNLCIHVRDGKSILFWSDVWISEAPLQIIFLRVFALSINKSGKVLDFGSKINLSWVWNIVLRRRLFDWEVER
;
A
#
# COMPACT_ATOMS: atom_id res chain seq x y z
N MET A 1 25.35 32.31 10.90
CA MET A 1 24.24 33.17 11.35
C MET A 1 23.72 33.89 10.14
N THR A 2 22.55 33.50 9.65
CA THR A 2 21.79 34.23 8.64
C THR A 2 20.43 34.46 9.25
N ASP A 3 20.22 35.71 9.64
CA ASP A 3 19.00 36.24 10.20
C ASP A 3 17.85 36.18 9.18
N GLY A 4 16.63 35.92 9.67
CA GLY A 4 15.41 36.45 9.05
C GLY A 4 14.57 35.52 8.18
N GLU A 5 14.21 34.31 8.64
CA GLU A 5 13.02 33.64 8.10
C GLU A 5 11.81 34.00 8.98
N LEU A 6 11.08 35.03 8.56
CA LEU A 6 9.72 35.31 9.01
C LEU A 6 8.94 33.99 8.97
N GLY A 7 8.36 33.53 10.09
CA GLY A 7 7.78 32.19 10.30
C GLY A 7 6.58 31.80 9.43
N ILE A 8 6.63 32.13 8.13
CA ILE A 8 5.77 31.69 7.06
C ILE A 8 6.13 30.23 6.80
N ARG A 9 5.38 29.36 7.45
CA ARG A 9 5.45 27.93 7.20
C ARG A 9 5.23 27.66 5.69
N ASP A 10 6.06 26.79 5.11
CA ASP A 10 5.94 26.37 3.72
C ASP A 10 4.53 25.80 3.44
N LEU A 11 3.73 26.55 2.67
CA LEU A 11 2.36 26.18 2.30
C LEU A 11 2.33 24.91 1.45
N ASN A 12 3.36 24.68 0.64
CA ASN A 12 3.46 23.47 -0.16
C ASN A 12 3.66 22.25 0.74
N LEU A 13 4.56 22.35 1.71
CA LEU A 13 4.78 21.32 2.73
C LEU A 13 3.50 21.00 3.50
N GLN A 14 2.77 22.03 3.95
CA GLN A 14 1.50 21.82 4.67
C GLN A 14 0.44 21.16 3.81
N ASN A 15 0.27 21.63 2.57
CA ASN A 15 -0.72 21.08 1.66
C ASN A 15 -0.45 19.59 1.39
N ARG A 16 0.81 19.24 1.16
CA ARG A 16 1.22 17.84 0.96
C ARG A 16 1.02 16.98 2.21
N ALA A 17 1.32 17.51 3.39
CA ALA A 17 1.04 16.79 4.65
C ALA A 17 -0.47 16.54 4.84
N LEU A 18 -1.32 17.50 4.48
CA LEU A 18 -2.78 17.34 4.53
C LEU A 18 -3.28 16.30 3.52
N LEU A 19 -2.72 16.28 2.32
CA LEU A 19 -3.02 15.25 1.31
C LEU A 19 -2.55 13.87 1.77
N GLY A 20 -1.36 13.76 2.37
CA GLY A 20 -0.89 12.53 3.01
C GLY A 20 -1.82 12.05 4.12
N LYS A 21 -2.30 12.96 4.98
CA LYS A 21 -3.31 12.65 6.01
C LYS A 21 -4.63 12.19 5.40
N TRP A 22 -5.05 12.77 4.27
CA TRP A 22 -6.26 12.33 3.55
C TRP A 22 -6.10 10.91 3.00
N ILE A 23 -4.93 10.59 2.44
CA ILE A 23 -4.61 9.23 1.96
C ILE A 23 -4.58 8.24 3.12
N TRP A 24 -3.95 8.60 4.24
CA TRP A 24 -3.99 7.79 5.46
C TRP A 24 -5.42 7.50 5.93
N LYS A 25 -6.31 8.50 5.89
CA LYS A 25 -7.74 8.29 6.17
C LYS A 25 -8.37 7.33 5.17
N PHE A 26 -8.12 7.50 3.87
CA PHE A 26 -8.61 6.59 2.83
C PHE A 26 -8.17 5.13 3.05
N SER A 27 -6.93 4.93 3.49
CA SER A 27 -6.37 3.62 3.82
C SER A 27 -7.00 2.99 5.07
N ASN A 28 -7.25 3.80 6.09
CA ASN A 28 -7.73 3.33 7.40
C ASN A 28 -9.27 3.16 7.45
N GLU A 29 -10.03 4.00 6.76
CA GLU A 29 -11.49 4.05 6.77
C GLU A 29 -12.09 3.14 5.68
N ARG A 30 -12.15 1.83 5.92
CA ARG A 30 -12.44 0.83 4.87
C ARG A 30 -13.92 0.68 4.45
N ASP A 31 -14.89 1.18 5.22
CA ASP A 31 -16.32 0.96 4.96
C ASP A 31 -17.19 2.22 5.18
N ILE A 32 -16.73 3.36 4.67
CA ILE A 32 -17.43 4.65 4.84
C ILE A 32 -17.95 5.14 3.49
N LEU A 33 -19.13 5.78 3.50
CA LEU A 33 -19.83 6.23 2.29
C LEU A 33 -18.96 7.09 1.37
N TRP A 34 -18.16 8.00 1.92
CA TRP A 34 -17.29 8.86 1.12
C TRP A 34 -16.23 8.05 0.37
N LYS A 35 -15.64 7.02 1.00
CA LYS A 35 -14.69 6.11 0.34
C LYS A 35 -15.37 5.34 -0.78
N LYS A 36 -16.57 4.78 -0.53
CA LYS A 36 -17.36 4.08 -1.56
C LYS A 36 -17.68 4.99 -2.74
N ALA A 37 -18.05 6.24 -2.49
CA ALA A 37 -18.32 7.23 -3.53
C ALA A 37 -17.07 7.54 -4.37
N ILE A 38 -15.90 7.70 -3.74
CA ILE A 38 -14.62 7.90 -4.43
C ILE A 38 -14.25 6.67 -5.26
N CYS A 39 -14.32 5.47 -4.68
CA CYS A 39 -14.04 4.22 -5.40
C CYS A 39 -14.96 4.04 -6.61
N SER A 40 -16.26 4.32 -6.46
CA SER A 40 -17.22 4.26 -7.57
C SER A 40 -16.93 5.30 -8.65
N LYS A 41 -16.54 6.52 -8.28
CA LYS A 41 -16.26 7.61 -9.23
C LYS A 41 -15.01 7.34 -10.07
N TYR A 42 -13.96 6.82 -9.44
CA TYR A 42 -12.65 6.63 -10.07
C TYR A 42 -12.36 5.18 -10.47
N ASN A 43 -13.37 4.31 -10.37
CA ASN A 43 -13.28 2.87 -10.65
C ASN A 43 -12.12 2.19 -9.89
N LEU A 44 -12.02 2.49 -8.60
CA LEU A 44 -11.02 1.89 -7.71
C LEU A 44 -11.61 0.68 -7.01
N ASP A 45 -10.77 -0.30 -6.73
CA ASP A 45 -11.16 -1.39 -5.83
C ASP A 45 -11.41 -0.81 -4.42
N SER A 46 -12.58 -1.11 -3.86
CA SER A 46 -12.94 -0.77 -2.48
C SER A 46 -11.95 -1.34 -1.44
N THR A 47 -11.27 -2.44 -1.80
CA THR A 47 -10.25 -3.08 -0.97
C THR A 47 -8.87 -2.45 -1.11
N SER A 48 -8.70 -1.53 -2.06
CA SER A 48 -7.43 -0.85 -2.30
C SER A 48 -6.97 -0.08 -1.05
N LEU A 49 -5.68 -0.28 -0.72
CA LEU A 49 -5.06 0.27 0.46
C LEU A 49 -4.74 1.74 0.33
N TYR A 50 -4.51 2.23 -0.88
CA TYR A 50 -4.31 3.65 -1.17
C TYR A 50 -4.84 3.93 -2.59
N PRO A 51 -5.20 5.17 -2.90
CA PRO A 51 -5.74 5.47 -4.23
C PRO A 51 -4.66 5.29 -5.28
N VAL A 52 -4.89 4.39 -6.23
CA VAL A 52 -4.02 4.16 -7.39
C VAL A 52 -4.60 4.91 -8.59
N LEU A 53 -3.75 5.57 -9.38
CA LEU A 53 -4.16 6.15 -10.64
C LEU A 53 -4.48 5.04 -11.64
N SER A 54 -5.75 4.93 -12.01
CA SER A 54 -6.16 4.15 -13.17
C SER A 54 -5.84 4.93 -14.46
N ASN A 55 -5.68 4.25 -15.61
CA ASN A 55 -5.58 4.93 -16.91
C ASN A 55 -6.96 5.42 -17.42
N SER A 56 -7.82 5.86 -16.51
CA SER A 56 -9.19 6.26 -16.81
C SER A 56 -9.27 7.72 -17.31
N PRO A 57 -10.03 8.00 -18.38
CA PRO A 57 -10.31 9.36 -18.82
C PRO A 57 -11.14 10.15 -17.79
N LEU A 58 -11.77 9.47 -16.82
CA LEU A 58 -12.54 10.10 -15.72
C LEU A 58 -11.66 10.76 -14.66
N ASN A 59 -10.33 10.58 -14.72
CA ASN A 59 -9.41 11.14 -13.74
C ASN A 59 -9.23 12.65 -13.95
N SER A 60 -9.91 13.44 -13.11
CA SER A 60 -9.77 14.89 -13.08
C SER A 60 -8.33 15.32 -12.73
N TRP A 61 -7.93 16.53 -13.14
CA TRP A 61 -6.61 17.06 -12.80
C TRP A 61 -6.40 17.14 -11.27
N ILE A 62 -7.49 17.39 -10.51
CA ILE A 62 -7.49 17.43 -9.05
C ILE A 62 -7.17 16.04 -8.51
N TRP A 63 -7.84 15.00 -9.04
CA TRP A 63 -7.60 13.63 -8.62
C TRP A 63 -6.16 13.20 -8.90
N LYS A 64 -5.65 13.51 -10.09
CA LYS A 64 -4.25 13.28 -10.45
C LYS A 64 -3.31 14.01 -9.49
N GLY A 65 -3.60 15.27 -9.14
CA GLY A 65 -2.82 16.04 -8.16
C GLY A 65 -2.80 15.40 -6.77
N ILE A 66 -3.96 14.93 -6.28
CA ILE A 66 -4.06 14.26 -4.98
C ILE A 66 -3.24 12.96 -4.98
N VAL A 67 -3.44 12.08 -5.96
CA VAL A 67 -2.71 10.80 -6.00
C VAL A 67 -1.21 11.02 -6.22
N ASN A 68 -0.83 11.91 -7.13
CA ASN A 68 0.57 12.19 -7.42
C ASN A 68 1.28 12.87 -6.25
N SER A 69 0.59 13.69 -5.44
CA SER A 69 1.22 14.36 -4.28
C SER A 69 1.90 13.40 -3.30
N PHE A 70 1.42 12.15 -3.27
CA PHE A 70 1.94 11.05 -2.47
C PHE A 70 2.88 10.13 -3.25
N ALA A 71 2.60 9.90 -4.54
CA ALA A 71 3.40 9.04 -5.41
C ALA A 71 4.61 9.73 -6.07
N TYR A 72 4.82 11.03 -5.88
CA TYR A 72 6.01 11.72 -6.39
C TYR A 72 7.29 11.15 -5.78
N ASN A 73 8.28 10.86 -6.62
CA ASN A 73 9.62 10.42 -6.21
C ASN A 73 10.48 11.58 -5.72
N ASP A 74 9.97 12.36 -4.77
CA ASP A 74 10.74 13.40 -4.08
C ASP A 74 10.87 13.07 -2.59
N THR A 75 11.71 13.82 -1.88
CA THR A 75 12.05 13.57 -0.47
C THR A 75 10.80 13.43 0.41
N MET A 76 9.76 14.20 0.14
CA MET A 76 8.53 14.15 0.93
C MET A 76 7.58 13.02 0.51
N GLY A 77 7.55 12.64 -0.76
CA GLY A 77 6.82 11.45 -1.21
C GLY A 77 7.38 10.18 -0.55
N PHE A 78 8.71 10.04 -0.53
CA PHE A 78 9.37 8.95 0.20
C PHE A 78 9.06 9.01 1.70
N ALA A 79 9.18 10.18 2.33
CA ALA A 79 8.86 10.31 3.75
C ALA A 79 7.39 9.96 4.07
N LEU A 80 6.44 10.36 3.22
CA LEU A 80 5.02 10.01 3.42
C LEU A 80 4.77 8.51 3.23
N GLN A 81 5.43 7.87 2.27
CA GLN A 81 5.28 6.43 2.01
C GLN A 81 5.91 5.60 3.14
N ASP A 82 7.12 5.94 3.59
CA ASP A 82 7.81 5.26 4.70
C ASP A 82 7.02 5.33 6.01
N ASN A 83 6.43 6.48 6.30
CA ASN A 83 5.66 6.68 7.53
C ASN A 83 4.22 6.10 7.44
N LEU A 84 3.79 5.62 6.27
CA LEU A 84 2.46 5.04 6.07
C LEU A 84 2.53 3.51 6.18
N CYS A 85 2.79 3.00 7.38
CA CYS A 85 2.84 1.56 7.61
C CYS A 85 1.44 0.93 7.57
N ILE A 86 1.24 -0.02 6.66
CA ILE A 86 -0.01 -0.78 6.56
C ILE A 86 -0.05 -1.83 7.67
N HIS A 87 -0.92 -1.62 8.65
CA HIS A 87 -1.20 -2.67 9.64
C HIS A 87 -2.09 -3.76 9.06
N VAL A 88 -1.57 -4.97 9.00
CA VAL A 88 -2.33 -6.17 8.66
C VAL A 88 -3.25 -6.51 9.82
N ARG A 89 -4.54 -6.18 9.65
CA ARG A 89 -5.58 -6.51 10.63
C ARG A 89 -6.03 -7.96 10.46
N ASP A 90 -7.04 -8.19 9.62
CA ASP A 90 -7.63 -9.50 9.36
C ASP A 90 -7.14 -10.12 8.04
N GLY A 91 -6.24 -9.44 7.32
CA GLY A 91 -5.69 -9.91 6.06
C GLY A 91 -6.66 -9.95 4.88
N LYS A 92 -7.90 -9.47 5.00
CA LYS A 92 -8.94 -9.56 3.95
C LYS A 92 -8.84 -8.54 2.82
N SER A 93 -7.99 -7.52 2.99
CA SER A 93 -7.88 -6.38 2.06
C SER A 93 -6.45 -6.15 1.60
N ILE A 94 -5.53 -7.05 1.91
CA ILE A 94 -4.11 -6.91 1.60
C ILE A 94 -3.73 -8.08 0.70
N LEU A 95 -3.27 -7.79 -0.50
CA LEU A 95 -2.70 -8.77 -1.43
C LEU A 95 -1.35 -9.23 -0.89
N PHE A 96 -1.22 -10.54 -0.67
CA PHE A 96 -0.04 -11.11 -0.02
C PHE A 96 1.25 -10.78 -0.78
N TRP A 97 1.24 -10.87 -2.11
CA TRP A 97 2.44 -10.72 -2.95
C TRP A 97 2.71 -9.30 -3.44
N SER A 98 1.65 -8.55 -3.73
CA SER A 98 1.76 -7.28 -4.47
C SER A 98 1.69 -6.04 -3.59
N ASP A 99 1.10 -6.14 -2.38
CA ASP A 99 1.06 -5.02 -1.45
C ASP A 99 2.31 -5.00 -0.55
N VAL A 100 2.67 -3.81 -0.09
CA VAL A 100 3.76 -3.56 0.87
C VAL A 100 3.17 -3.60 2.29
N TRP A 101 3.28 -4.72 2.99
CA TRP A 101 2.63 -4.92 4.30
C TRP A 101 3.51 -5.51 5.41
N ILE A 102 4.67 -6.08 5.07
CA ILE A 102 5.62 -6.64 6.05
C ILE A 102 7.07 -6.17 5.84
N SER A 103 7.36 -5.58 4.68
CA SER A 103 8.71 -5.21 4.23
C SER A 103 8.69 -3.86 3.53
N GLU A 104 9.86 -3.35 3.13
CA GLU A 104 10.01 -2.07 2.41
C GLU A 104 9.54 -2.14 0.94
N ALA A 105 9.42 -3.34 0.38
CA ALA A 105 8.94 -3.58 -0.99
C ALA A 105 7.95 -4.76 -1.02
N PRO A 106 7.13 -4.91 -2.08
CA PRO A 106 6.24 -6.05 -2.23
C PRO A 106 6.99 -7.40 -2.20
N LEU A 107 6.39 -8.41 -1.56
CA LEU A 107 7.01 -9.74 -1.44
C LEU A 107 7.34 -10.39 -2.79
N GLN A 108 6.60 -10.07 -3.86
CA GLN A 108 6.91 -10.57 -5.21
C GLN A 108 8.25 -10.07 -5.76
N ILE A 109 8.72 -8.90 -5.30
CA ILE A 109 10.00 -8.31 -5.71
C ILE A 109 11.14 -8.89 -4.86
N ILE A 110 10.90 -9.01 -3.55
CA ILE A 110 11.90 -9.53 -2.61
C ILE A 110 12.12 -11.03 -2.83
N PHE A 111 11.05 -11.80 -3.00
CA PHE A 111 11.07 -13.26 -3.15
C PHE A 111 10.61 -13.71 -4.54
N LEU A 112 11.24 -13.17 -5.60
CA LEU A 112 10.92 -13.47 -7.01
C LEU A 112 10.77 -14.97 -7.31
N ARG A 113 11.65 -15.81 -6.76
CA ARG A 113 11.61 -17.27 -6.97
C ARG A 113 10.39 -17.92 -6.31
N VAL A 114 10.12 -17.59 -5.04
CA VAL A 114 8.97 -18.13 -4.31
C VAL A 114 7.67 -17.66 -4.97
N PHE A 115 7.61 -16.39 -5.38
CA PHE A 115 6.48 -15.85 -6.13
C PHE A 115 6.25 -16.57 -7.46
N ALA A 116 7.32 -16.87 -8.21
CA ALA A 116 7.22 -17.61 -9.47
C ALA A 116 6.63 -19.01 -9.26
N LEU A 117 6.98 -19.67 -8.15
CA LEU A 117 6.50 -20.99 -7.76
C LEU A 117 5.13 -20.97 -7.07
N SER A 118 4.67 -19.83 -6.56
CA SER A 118 3.37 -19.71 -5.92
C SER A 118 2.24 -20.03 -6.89
N ILE A 119 1.30 -20.86 -6.43
CA ILE A 119 0.08 -21.15 -7.19
C ILE A 119 -0.85 -19.94 -7.17
N ASN A 120 -1.03 -19.33 -5.99
CA ASN A 120 -1.86 -18.16 -5.80
C ASN A 120 -0.98 -16.90 -5.84
N LYS A 121 -1.10 -16.06 -6.88
CA LYS A 121 -0.31 -14.83 -7.04
C LYS A 121 -1.07 -13.56 -6.66
N SER A 122 -2.40 -13.60 -6.71
CA SER A 122 -3.29 -12.47 -6.41
C SER A 122 -4.12 -12.71 -5.14
N GLY A 123 -3.71 -13.65 -4.29
CA GLY A 123 -4.40 -13.98 -3.05
C GLY A 123 -4.18 -12.91 -1.98
N LYS A 124 -5.11 -12.84 -1.04
CA LYS A 124 -5.06 -11.96 0.11
C LYS A 124 -4.29 -12.60 1.25
N VAL A 125 -3.75 -11.82 2.19
CA VAL A 125 -2.97 -12.35 3.33
C VAL A 125 -3.74 -13.42 4.12
N LEU A 126 -5.07 -13.26 4.27
CA LEU A 126 -5.93 -14.27 4.90
C LEU A 126 -5.92 -15.63 4.17
N ASP A 127 -5.71 -15.65 2.86
CA ASP A 127 -5.73 -16.87 2.06
C ASP A 127 -4.44 -17.70 2.24
N PHE A 128 -3.38 -17.10 2.81
CA PHE A 128 -2.07 -17.74 2.98
C PHE A 128 -1.82 -18.21 4.42
N GLY A 129 -2.82 -18.21 5.29
CA GLY A 129 -2.63 -18.74 6.62
C GLY A 129 -3.90 -18.82 7.44
N SER A 130 -3.81 -19.52 8.55
CA SER A 130 -4.90 -19.62 9.51
C SER A 130 -4.37 -19.41 10.91
N LYS A 131 -5.23 -18.82 11.76
CA LYS A 131 -4.93 -18.69 13.17
C LYS A 131 -5.25 -20.03 13.85
N ILE A 132 -4.22 -20.73 14.29
CA ILE A 132 -4.34 -21.98 15.04
C ILE A 132 -3.95 -21.65 16.49
N ASN A 133 -4.90 -21.77 17.41
CA ASN A 133 -4.77 -21.30 18.79
C ASN A 133 -4.44 -19.80 18.86
N LEU A 134 -3.22 -19.46 19.30
CA LEU A 134 -2.70 -18.10 19.44
C LEU A 134 -1.63 -17.77 18.39
N SER A 135 -1.24 -18.72 17.54
CA SER A 135 -0.18 -18.53 16.54
C SER A 135 -0.77 -18.49 15.13
N TRP A 136 -0.21 -17.63 14.29
CA TRP A 136 -0.50 -17.62 12.87
C TRP A 136 0.34 -18.70 12.18
N VAL A 137 -0.30 -19.58 11.43
CA VAL A 137 0.36 -20.63 10.66
C VAL A 137 0.22 -20.29 9.17
N TRP A 138 1.35 -20.03 8.53
CA TRP A 138 1.41 -19.78 7.09
C TRP A 138 1.21 -21.08 6.30
N ASN A 139 0.37 -21.03 5.28
CA ASN A 139 0.11 -22.09 4.33
C ASN A 139 0.28 -21.55 2.90
N ILE A 140 1.54 -21.52 2.44
CA ILE A 140 1.89 -21.07 1.10
C ILE A 140 2.07 -22.30 0.21
N VAL A 141 1.10 -22.54 -0.68
CA VAL A 141 1.15 -23.68 -1.59
C VAL A 141 1.97 -23.33 -2.83
N LEU A 142 3.08 -24.04 -3.01
CA LEU A 142 3.98 -23.92 -4.15
C LEU A 142 3.76 -25.06 -5.15
N ARG A 143 4.02 -24.81 -6.44
CA ARG A 143 3.94 -25.81 -7.52
C ARG A 143 4.87 -27.01 -7.31
N ARG A 144 5.97 -26.80 -6.59
CA ARG A 144 6.93 -27.83 -6.16
C ARG A 144 7.50 -27.44 -4.81
N ARG A 145 8.09 -28.41 -4.11
CA ARG A 145 8.89 -28.13 -2.90
C ARG A 145 10.10 -27.26 -3.28
N LEU A 146 10.47 -26.36 -2.37
CA LEU A 146 11.74 -25.65 -2.45
C LEU A 146 12.86 -26.67 -2.22
N PHE A 147 13.94 -26.53 -2.97
CA PHE A 147 15.16 -27.26 -2.68
C PHE A 147 15.87 -26.63 -1.48
N ASP A 148 16.70 -27.40 -0.77
CA ASP A 148 17.36 -26.93 0.46
C ASP A 148 18.17 -25.63 0.22
N TRP A 149 18.88 -25.55 -0.92
CA TRP A 149 19.62 -24.34 -1.32
C TRP A 149 18.74 -23.14 -1.73
N GLU A 150 17.42 -23.32 -1.87
CA GLU A 150 16.46 -22.23 -2.11
C GLU A 150 15.89 -21.68 -0.79
N VAL A 151 16.10 -22.35 0.34
CA VAL A 151 15.60 -21.96 1.68
C VAL A 151 16.66 -21.19 2.48
N GLU A 152 17.95 -21.42 2.22
CA GLU A 152 19.08 -20.87 2.99
C GLU A 152 19.52 -19.44 2.62
N ARG A 153 18.67 -18.65 1.95
CA ARG A 153 18.97 -17.26 1.55
C ARG A 153 17.90 -16.28 2.00
#